data_AF-A0A497EBU1-F1
#
_entry.id   AF-A0A497EBU1-F1
#
_cell.length_a   1.000
_cell.length_b   1.000
_cell.length_c   1.000
_cell.angle_alpha   90.00
_cell.angle_beta   90.00
_cell.angle_gamma   90.00
#
_symmetry.space_group_name_H-M   'P 1'
#
loop_
_entity.id
_entity.type
_entity.pdbx_description
1 polymer ?
#
loop_
_entity_poly.entity_id
_entity_poly.type
_entity_poly.pdbx_seq_one_letter_code
_entity_poly.pdbx_strand_id
1 'polypeptide(L)'
;MIKIQCPFCITGLLMVALIFVSGLATECEAQSQPAHSATVASNQAVKKHLDFSNRQDFEDSKRGFIATDDPLVINDDNGEPVWDMRGYQFLSGEPVDTVNPSLWRQEQLNNIHGLFKIHEKIYQVRNFDLANMTLIEGNTGWIVIDTLLTKETSKAAFALATEHLGEKPIKAIILTNLETFDPYFNIVTP
;
A
#
# COMPACT_ATOMS: atom_id res chain seq x y z
N MET A 1 72.09 44.30 13.26
CA MET A 1 73.01 44.08 14.39
C MET A 1 72.38 43.06 15.33
N ILE A 2 73.16 42.04 15.72
CA ILE A 2 72.95 41.12 16.85
C ILE A 2 71.84 40.06 16.66
N LYS A 3 72.23 38.90 16.09
CA LYS A 3 71.70 37.59 16.49
C LYS A 3 72.80 36.91 17.31
N ILE A 4 72.58 36.76 18.61
CA ILE A 4 73.42 36.00 19.53
C ILE A 4 72.86 34.58 19.60
N GLN A 5 73.75 33.60 19.35
CA GLN A 5 73.59 32.17 19.67
C GLN A 5 73.27 31.97 21.16
N CYS A 6 72.52 30.94 21.58
CA CYS A 6 73.00 29.58 21.93
C CYS A 6 72.12 29.11 23.13
N PRO A 7 72.23 27.88 23.69
CA PRO A 7 72.29 26.51 23.15
C PRO A 7 71.30 25.57 23.90
N PHE A 8 71.46 24.25 23.71
CA PHE A 8 70.85 23.11 24.44
C PHE A 8 69.51 22.62 23.88
N CYS A 9 69.46 21.64 22.96
CA CYS A 9 70.02 20.28 22.95
C CYS A 9 69.24 19.34 23.90
N ILE A 10 68.65 18.31 23.28
CA ILE A 10 68.28 17.00 23.83
C ILE A 10 66.93 16.91 24.54
N THR A 11 65.94 16.39 23.81
CA THR A 11 65.10 15.22 24.14
C THR A 11 64.00 15.20 23.07
N GLY A 12 64.00 14.31 22.09
CA GLY A 12 64.06 12.86 22.28
C GLY A 12 62.64 12.31 22.30
N LEU A 13 61.98 12.36 21.14
CA LEU A 13 61.03 11.34 20.64
C LEU A 13 60.19 10.59 21.70
N LEU A 14 59.00 11.11 22.06
CA LEU A 14 57.96 10.27 22.67
C LEU A 14 56.56 10.72 22.26
N MET A 15 55.91 9.84 21.49
CA MET A 15 54.47 9.65 21.34
C MET A 15 53.63 10.78 20.75
N VAL A 16 53.61 10.81 19.41
CA VAL A 16 52.39 11.07 18.63
C VAL A 16 51.47 9.86 18.84
N ALA A 17 50.49 9.95 19.74
CA ALA A 17 49.36 9.00 19.82
C ALA A 17 48.24 9.55 20.71
N LEU A 18 47.55 10.60 20.28
CA LEU A 18 46.32 11.06 20.91
C LEU A 18 45.47 11.83 19.89
N ILE A 19 45.15 11.16 18.78
CA ILE A 19 44.21 11.64 17.78
C ILE A 19 43.34 10.45 17.37
N PHE A 20 42.02 10.61 17.58
CA PHE A 20 40.89 9.81 17.10
C PHE A 20 40.75 8.35 17.57
N VAL A 21 40.18 8.17 18.78
CA VAL A 21 39.24 7.05 19.01
C VAL A 21 37.84 7.61 18.82
N SER A 22 37.44 7.76 17.57
CA SER A 22 36.04 7.98 17.20
C SER A 22 35.77 7.14 15.97
N GLY A 23 34.82 6.20 16.10
CA GLY A 23 34.28 5.48 14.96
C GLY A 23 34.70 4.02 14.90
N LEU A 24 34.05 3.19 15.70
CA LEU A 24 33.52 1.89 15.27
C LEU A 24 32.25 1.61 16.08
N ALA A 25 31.33 2.57 16.09
CA ALA A 25 29.93 2.19 16.17
C ALA A 25 29.61 1.69 14.76
N THR A 26 29.70 0.38 14.55
CA THR A 26 29.04 -0.22 13.38
C THR A 26 27.57 0.05 13.58
N GLU A 27 27.07 1.07 12.89
CA GLU A 27 25.65 1.22 12.64
C GLU A 27 25.24 -0.06 11.91
N CYS A 28 24.59 -0.97 12.63
CA CYS A 28 23.95 -2.11 12.03
C CYS A 28 22.76 -1.55 11.24
N GLU A 29 22.99 -1.14 10.00
CA GLU A 29 21.90 -0.95 9.06
C GLU A 29 21.21 -2.31 8.91
N ALA A 30 19.99 -2.39 9.42
CA ALA A 30 19.15 -3.58 9.29
C ALA A 30 18.73 -3.73 7.82
N GLN A 31 19.60 -4.34 7.01
CA GLN A 31 19.32 -4.65 5.62
C GLN A 31 18.42 -5.88 5.53
N SER A 32 17.42 -5.84 4.64
CA SER A 32 16.57 -6.99 4.33
C SER A 32 17.43 -8.19 3.89
N GLN A 33 17.19 -9.35 4.49
CA GLN A 33 17.95 -10.58 4.24
C GLN A 33 17.10 -11.56 3.40
N PRO A 34 17.75 -12.45 2.61
CA PRO A 34 17.03 -13.53 1.94
C PRO A 34 16.37 -14.49 2.94
N ALA A 35 15.36 -15.22 2.48
CA ALA A 35 14.69 -16.22 3.31
C ALA A 35 15.69 -17.30 3.78
N HIS A 36 15.76 -17.54 5.09
CA HIS A 36 16.52 -18.65 5.64
C HIS A 36 15.92 -19.99 5.15
N SER A 37 16.74 -21.05 5.08
CA SER A 37 16.30 -22.37 4.61
C SER A 37 15.08 -22.92 5.37
N ALA A 38 14.98 -22.62 6.66
CA ALA A 38 13.81 -22.94 7.48
C ALA A 38 12.53 -22.22 7.02
N THR A 39 12.63 -20.94 6.64
CA THR A 39 11.50 -20.16 6.07
C THR A 39 11.08 -20.71 4.73
N VAL A 40 12.04 -21.03 3.85
CA VAL A 40 11.78 -21.68 2.56
C VAL A 40 11.03 -22.99 2.77
N ALA A 41 11.52 -23.86 3.66
CA ALA A 41 10.88 -25.14 3.96
C ALA A 41 9.43 -24.97 4.48
N SER A 42 9.19 -23.97 5.33
CA SER A 42 7.85 -23.63 5.83
C SER A 42 6.91 -23.21 4.69
N ASN A 43 7.35 -22.31 3.80
CA ASN A 43 6.55 -21.87 2.65
C ASN A 43 6.26 -23.03 1.68
N GLN A 44 7.22 -23.94 1.46
CA GLN A 44 7.01 -25.14 0.65
C GLN A 44 6.02 -26.12 1.29
N ALA A 45 5.96 -26.21 2.62
CA ALA A 45 4.96 -27.01 3.30
C ALA A 45 3.53 -26.46 3.07
N VAL A 46 3.36 -25.13 3.06
CA VAL A 46 2.08 -24.49 2.72
C VAL A 46 1.68 -24.79 1.28
N LYS A 47 2.61 -24.68 0.32
CA LYS A 47 2.36 -25.02 -1.10
C LYS A 47 1.83 -26.45 -1.29
N LYS A 48 2.30 -27.40 -0.47
CA LYS A 48 1.87 -28.80 -0.52
C LYS A 48 0.54 -29.07 0.18
N HIS A 49 0.18 -28.24 1.16
CA HIS A 49 -1.00 -28.47 2.00
C HIS A 49 -2.28 -27.87 1.40
N LEU A 50 -2.18 -26.72 0.72
CA LEU A 50 -3.33 -26.02 0.15
C LEU A 50 -3.52 -26.34 -1.34
N ASP A 51 -4.76 -26.29 -1.81
CA ASP A 51 -5.09 -26.44 -3.22
C ASP A 51 -4.97 -25.09 -3.97
N PHE A 52 -3.81 -24.86 -4.57
CA PHE A 52 -3.56 -23.69 -5.43
C PHE A 52 -4.11 -23.84 -6.86
N SER A 53 -4.59 -25.04 -7.23
CA SER A 53 -5.22 -25.28 -8.53
C SER A 53 -6.65 -24.73 -8.59
N ASN A 54 -7.29 -24.51 -7.43
CA ASN A 54 -8.57 -23.84 -7.34
C ASN A 54 -8.43 -22.33 -7.63
N ARG A 55 -8.99 -21.94 -8.79
CA ARG A 55 -8.98 -20.55 -9.29
C ARG A 55 -10.32 -19.83 -9.14
N GLN A 56 -11.30 -20.41 -8.44
CA GLN A 56 -12.66 -19.86 -8.35
C GLN A 56 -12.68 -18.42 -7.84
N ASP A 57 -11.90 -18.11 -6.79
CA ASP A 57 -11.82 -16.74 -6.25
C ASP A 57 -11.31 -15.72 -7.28
N PHE A 58 -10.45 -16.12 -8.22
CA PHE A 58 -9.98 -15.21 -9.27
C PHE A 58 -11.08 -14.89 -10.29
N GLU A 59 -11.91 -15.88 -10.61
CA GLU A 59 -13.07 -15.68 -11.48
C GLU A 59 -14.13 -14.83 -10.78
N ASP A 60 -14.42 -15.13 -9.52
CA ASP A 60 -15.38 -14.37 -8.71
C ASP A 60 -14.95 -12.92 -8.50
N SER A 61 -13.67 -12.68 -8.22
CA SER A 61 -13.12 -11.33 -8.08
C SER A 61 -13.16 -10.53 -9.38
N LYS A 62 -13.08 -11.16 -10.56
CA LYS A 62 -13.15 -10.45 -11.85
C LYS A 62 -14.57 -10.27 -12.38
N ARG A 63 -15.52 -11.07 -11.88
CA ARG A 63 -16.89 -11.06 -12.37
C ARG A 63 -17.51 -9.67 -12.26
N GLY A 64 -18.10 -9.22 -13.36
CA GLY A 64 -18.80 -7.94 -13.42
C GLY A 64 -17.90 -6.72 -13.55
N PHE A 65 -16.59 -6.87 -13.82
CA PHE A 65 -15.69 -5.76 -14.08
C PHE A 65 -16.23 -4.81 -15.17
N ILE A 66 -16.19 -3.51 -14.91
CA ILE A 66 -16.58 -2.44 -15.84
C ILE A 66 -15.36 -1.65 -16.28
N ALA A 67 -14.61 -1.08 -15.33
CA ALA A 67 -13.50 -0.19 -15.60
C ALA A 67 -12.57 -0.03 -14.38
N THR A 68 -11.38 0.52 -14.59
CA THR A 68 -10.46 0.94 -13.54
C THR A 68 -9.52 2.02 -14.05
N ASP A 69 -8.91 2.77 -13.14
CA ASP A 69 -7.74 3.60 -13.43
C ASP A 69 -6.49 2.72 -13.52
N ASP A 70 -5.64 3.00 -14.50
CA ASP A 70 -4.32 2.38 -14.67
C ASP A 70 -3.32 3.44 -15.21
N PRO A 71 -2.37 3.92 -14.38
CA PRO A 71 -2.13 3.53 -13.00
C PRO A 71 -3.18 4.10 -12.03
N LEU A 72 -3.56 3.34 -11.00
CA LEU A 72 -4.36 3.83 -9.90
C LEU A 72 -3.46 4.53 -8.86
N VAL A 73 -3.42 5.86 -8.91
CA VAL A 73 -2.74 6.73 -7.95
C VAL A 73 -3.70 7.83 -7.54
N ILE A 74 -3.98 7.93 -6.25
CA ILE A 74 -4.85 8.94 -5.65
C ILE A 74 -3.98 9.80 -4.75
N ASN A 75 -4.01 11.12 -4.95
CA ASN A 75 -3.21 12.08 -4.20
C ASN A 75 -4.11 12.96 -3.32
N ASP A 76 -3.53 13.48 -2.24
CA ASP A 76 -4.11 14.55 -1.44
C ASP A 76 -4.05 15.92 -2.14
N ASP A 77 -4.60 16.94 -1.49
CA ASP A 77 -4.59 18.32 -1.99
C ASP A 77 -3.17 18.92 -2.10
N ASN A 78 -2.17 18.33 -1.44
CA ASN A 78 -0.76 18.73 -1.53
C ASN A 78 0.00 17.99 -2.65
N GLY A 79 -0.63 17.00 -3.29
CA GLY A 79 -0.03 16.17 -4.33
C GLY A 79 0.70 14.93 -3.81
N GLU A 80 0.61 14.62 -2.52
CA GLU A 80 1.20 13.42 -1.92
C GLU A 80 0.27 12.20 -2.11
N PRO A 81 0.81 11.02 -2.43
CA PRO A 81 -0.01 9.83 -2.66
C PRO A 81 -0.66 9.34 -1.36
N VAL A 82 -2.00 9.23 -1.37
CA VAL A 82 -2.78 8.57 -0.31
C VAL A 82 -3.11 7.12 -0.65
N TRP A 83 -3.13 6.79 -1.95
CA TRP A 83 -3.30 5.43 -2.45
C TRP A 83 -2.46 5.27 -3.72
N ASP A 84 -1.56 4.28 -3.77
CA ASP A 84 -0.69 4.06 -4.93
C ASP A 84 -0.53 2.56 -5.23
N MET A 85 -1.24 2.10 -6.26
CA MET A 85 -1.20 0.69 -6.67
C MET A 85 0.06 0.30 -7.45
N ARG A 86 0.91 1.26 -7.86
CA ARG A 86 2.16 0.94 -8.56
C ARG A 86 3.12 0.15 -7.68
N GLY A 87 3.07 0.38 -6.36
CA GLY A 87 3.87 -0.36 -5.38
C GLY A 87 3.62 -1.86 -5.37
N TYR A 88 2.50 -2.33 -5.96
CA TYR A 88 2.07 -3.73 -5.94
C TYR A 88 2.31 -4.48 -7.26
N GLN A 89 2.96 -3.84 -8.25
CA GLN A 89 3.25 -4.46 -9.56
C GLN A 89 4.15 -5.71 -9.48
N PHE A 90 4.89 -5.88 -8.38
CA PHE A 90 5.73 -7.05 -8.13
C PHE A 90 4.95 -8.36 -7.94
N LEU A 91 3.63 -8.28 -7.71
CA LEU A 91 2.77 -9.45 -7.44
C LEU A 91 2.41 -10.26 -8.68
N SER A 92 2.95 -9.90 -9.85
CA SER A 92 2.84 -10.72 -11.04
C SER A 92 3.69 -11.99 -10.92
N GLY A 93 3.07 -13.15 -11.19
CA GLY A 93 3.77 -14.44 -11.21
C GLY A 93 3.78 -15.21 -9.88
N GLU A 94 4.81 -16.03 -9.69
CA GLU A 94 4.93 -16.98 -8.58
C GLU A 94 5.41 -16.33 -7.28
N PRO A 95 4.96 -16.82 -6.10
CA PRO A 95 5.41 -16.32 -4.82
C PRO A 95 6.91 -16.51 -4.60
N VAL A 96 7.56 -15.44 -4.16
CA VAL A 96 8.96 -15.44 -3.70
C VAL A 96 9.12 -16.15 -2.36
N ASP A 97 10.31 -16.68 -2.10
CA ASP A 97 10.60 -17.48 -0.90
C ASP A 97 10.45 -16.73 0.43
N THR A 98 10.45 -15.39 0.41
CA THR A 98 10.26 -14.54 1.58
C THR A 98 8.79 -14.31 1.94
N VAL A 99 7.84 -14.74 1.11
CA VAL A 99 6.40 -14.51 1.31
C VAL A 99 5.65 -15.84 1.35
N ASN A 100 4.69 -15.96 2.28
CA ASN A 100 3.83 -17.12 2.34
C ASN A 100 3.01 -17.24 1.03
N PRO A 101 2.97 -18.41 0.37
CA PRO A 101 2.29 -18.57 -0.92
C PRO A 101 0.77 -18.32 -0.85
N SER A 102 0.12 -18.62 0.29
CA SER A 102 -1.30 -18.31 0.49
C SER A 102 -1.53 -16.81 0.60
N LEU A 103 -0.63 -16.10 1.29
CA LEU A 103 -0.71 -14.64 1.40
C LEU A 103 -0.46 -13.98 0.03
N TRP A 104 0.51 -14.48 -0.73
CA TRP A 104 0.74 -14.01 -2.10
C TRP A 104 -0.49 -14.17 -2.99
N ARG A 105 -1.16 -15.34 -2.94
CA ARG A 105 -2.42 -15.57 -3.66
C ARG A 105 -3.50 -14.57 -3.21
N GLN A 106 -3.63 -14.33 -1.91
CA GLN A 106 -4.61 -13.38 -1.38
C GLN A 106 -4.33 -11.96 -1.87
N GLU A 107 -3.06 -11.57 -1.91
CA GLU A 107 -2.69 -10.22 -2.36
C GLU A 107 -2.87 -10.04 -3.87
N GLN A 108 -2.64 -11.10 -4.66
CA GLN A 108 -3.02 -11.10 -6.08
C GLN A 108 -4.53 -10.92 -6.29
N LEU A 109 -5.37 -11.43 -5.38
CA LEU A 109 -6.82 -11.21 -5.43
C LEU A 109 -7.19 -9.79 -5.02
N ASN A 110 -6.59 -9.26 -3.96
CA ASN A 110 -6.82 -7.90 -3.47
C ASN A 110 -6.42 -6.85 -4.53
N ASN A 111 -5.38 -7.11 -5.32
CA ASN A 111 -4.94 -6.23 -6.41
C ASN A 111 -5.93 -6.09 -7.57
N ILE A 112 -7.05 -6.83 -7.58
CA ILE A 112 -8.10 -6.67 -8.59
C ILE A 112 -8.98 -5.46 -8.21
N HIS A 113 -8.55 -4.28 -8.64
CA HIS A 113 -9.21 -3.00 -8.38
C HIS A 113 -10.12 -2.53 -9.52
N GLY A 114 -11.05 -1.61 -9.21
CA GLY A 114 -11.92 -0.99 -10.21
C GLY A 114 -13.40 -0.94 -9.81
N LEU A 115 -14.23 -0.60 -10.80
CA LEU A 115 -15.68 -0.59 -10.76
C LEU A 115 -16.24 -1.92 -11.25
N PHE A 116 -17.16 -2.51 -10.48
CA PHE A 116 -17.78 -3.79 -10.74
C PHE A 116 -19.31 -3.71 -10.64
N LYS A 117 -20.02 -4.39 -11.55
CA LYS A 117 -21.44 -4.66 -11.45
C LYS A 117 -21.68 -5.95 -10.67
N ILE A 118 -22.31 -5.83 -9.50
CA ILE A 118 -22.66 -6.97 -8.65
C ILE A 118 -24.02 -7.55 -9.07
N HIS A 119 -24.98 -6.68 -9.31
CA HIS A 119 -26.32 -7.06 -9.75
C HIS A 119 -26.95 -5.95 -10.60
N GLU A 120 -28.17 -6.15 -11.09
CA GLU A 120 -28.95 -5.03 -11.62
C GLU A 120 -29.02 -3.92 -10.56
N LYS A 121 -28.61 -2.70 -10.95
CA LYS A 121 -28.60 -1.50 -10.11
C LYS A 121 -27.68 -1.54 -8.88
N ILE A 122 -26.83 -2.55 -8.72
CA ILE A 122 -25.88 -2.64 -7.60
C ILE A 122 -24.47 -2.75 -8.16
N TYR A 123 -23.64 -1.79 -7.76
CA TYR A 123 -22.25 -1.66 -8.20
C TYR A 123 -21.33 -1.53 -6.99
N GLN A 124 -20.07 -1.88 -7.16
CA GLN A 124 -19.03 -1.67 -6.16
C GLN A 124 -17.77 -1.12 -6.80
N VAL A 125 -17.18 -0.12 -6.16
CA VAL A 125 -15.80 0.29 -6.42
C VAL A 125 -14.92 -0.36 -5.36
N ARG A 126 -13.91 -1.09 -5.80
CA ARG A 126 -13.06 -1.93 -4.95
C ARG A 126 -11.60 -1.56 -5.08
N ASN A 127 -10.89 -1.63 -3.96
CA ASN A 127 -9.44 -1.42 -3.87
C ASN A 127 -8.97 -0.05 -4.43
N PHE A 128 -9.84 0.95 -4.29
CA PHE A 128 -9.52 2.40 -4.33
C PHE A 128 -9.18 2.92 -2.93
N ASP A 129 -9.32 2.04 -1.94
CA ASP A 129 -9.11 2.20 -0.51
C ASP A 129 -9.06 0.76 0.07
N LEU A 130 -8.81 0.62 1.38
CA LEU A 130 -8.93 -0.65 2.08
C LEU A 130 -10.37 -1.20 2.05
N ALA A 131 -11.36 -0.32 2.13
CA ALA A 131 -12.78 -0.67 2.07
C ALA A 131 -13.32 -0.64 0.62
N ASN A 132 -14.51 -1.20 0.44
CA ASN A 132 -15.27 -1.07 -0.81
C ASN A 132 -16.34 0.01 -0.66
N MET A 133 -16.62 0.75 -1.73
CA MET A 133 -17.79 1.62 -1.83
C MET A 133 -18.87 0.88 -2.61
N THR A 134 -20.08 0.75 -2.06
CA THR A 134 -21.22 0.16 -2.79
C THR A 134 -22.18 1.25 -3.23
N LEU A 135 -22.62 1.17 -4.48
CA LEU A 135 -23.57 2.11 -5.09
C LEU A 135 -24.82 1.35 -5.50
N ILE A 136 -25.96 1.78 -4.96
CA ILE A 136 -27.28 1.26 -5.31
C ILE A 136 -28.04 2.34 -6.08
N GLU A 137 -28.43 2.01 -7.31
CA GLU A 137 -29.18 2.91 -8.19
C GLU A 137 -30.65 2.97 -7.75
N GLY A 138 -31.04 4.10 -7.17
CA GLY A 138 -32.43 4.42 -6.87
C GLY A 138 -33.14 5.12 -8.02
N ASN A 139 -34.45 5.35 -7.86
CA ASN A 139 -35.27 6.02 -8.89
C ASN A 139 -34.87 7.48 -9.13
N THR A 140 -34.33 8.17 -8.12
CA THR A 140 -34.02 9.61 -8.16
C THR A 140 -32.56 9.93 -7.81
N GLY A 141 -31.72 8.92 -7.59
CA GLY A 141 -30.32 9.11 -7.21
C GLY A 141 -29.67 7.88 -6.59
N TRP A 142 -28.46 8.05 -6.09
CA TRP A 142 -27.64 6.99 -5.50
C TRP A 142 -27.95 6.79 -4.02
N ILE A 143 -27.97 5.54 -3.58
CA ILE A 143 -27.78 5.16 -2.19
C ILE A 143 -26.36 4.59 -2.10
N VAL A 144 -25.52 5.23 -1.28
CA VAL A 144 -24.12 4.82 -1.10
C VAL A 144 -24.00 4.02 0.20
N ILE A 145 -23.31 2.90 0.16
CA ILE A 145 -22.92 2.15 1.36
C ILE A 145 -21.40 2.27 1.51
N ASP A 146 -21.00 2.84 2.64
CA ASP A 146 -19.63 3.19 3.04
C ASP A 146 -18.93 4.19 2.10
N THR A 147 -18.24 5.16 2.70
CA THR A 147 -17.56 6.26 2.00
C THR A 147 -16.05 6.18 2.15
N LEU A 148 -15.50 4.95 2.18
CA LEU A 148 -14.06 4.70 2.24
C LEU A 148 -13.37 5.38 3.45
N LEU A 149 -12.03 5.36 3.51
CA LEU A 149 -11.29 5.91 4.64
C LEU A 149 -10.96 7.40 4.50
N THR A 150 -10.81 7.95 3.29
CA THR A 150 -10.47 9.36 3.10
C THR A 150 -11.37 10.05 2.09
N LYS A 151 -11.44 11.37 2.15
CA LYS A 151 -12.20 12.18 1.18
C LYS A 151 -11.68 11.97 -0.26
N GLU A 152 -10.37 11.82 -0.42
CA GLU A 152 -9.69 11.66 -1.71
C GLU A 152 -10.07 10.33 -2.35
N THR A 153 -9.98 9.22 -1.59
CA THR A 153 -10.32 7.89 -2.09
C THR A 153 -11.80 7.80 -2.42
N SER A 154 -12.66 8.38 -1.56
CA SER A 154 -14.10 8.51 -1.81
C SER A 154 -14.40 9.25 -3.11
N LYS A 155 -13.75 10.42 -3.30
CA LYS A 155 -13.95 11.24 -4.49
C LYS A 155 -13.49 10.53 -5.76
N ALA A 156 -12.33 9.88 -5.73
CA ALA A 156 -11.81 9.11 -6.88
C ALA A 156 -12.73 7.94 -7.23
N ALA A 157 -13.14 7.15 -6.24
CA ALA A 157 -14.06 6.03 -6.44
C ALA A 157 -15.41 6.48 -7.02
N PHE A 158 -15.99 7.54 -6.47
CA PHE A 158 -17.26 8.07 -6.96
C PHE A 158 -17.13 8.71 -8.36
N ALA A 159 -15.97 9.31 -8.68
CA ALA A 159 -15.69 9.85 -10.00
C ALA A 159 -15.64 8.74 -11.06
N LEU A 160 -14.93 7.63 -10.81
CA LEU A 160 -14.91 6.47 -11.69
C LEU A 160 -16.33 5.93 -11.92
N ALA A 161 -17.12 5.78 -10.86
CA ALA A 161 -18.50 5.36 -10.98
C ALA A 161 -19.35 6.34 -11.81
N THR A 162 -19.19 7.65 -11.58
CA THR A 162 -19.94 8.70 -12.29
C THR A 162 -19.61 8.70 -13.79
N GLU A 163 -18.34 8.50 -14.16
CA GLU A 163 -17.90 8.42 -15.55
C GLU A 163 -18.64 7.31 -16.32
N HIS A 164 -18.81 6.14 -15.71
CA HIS A 164 -19.37 4.96 -16.38
C HIS A 164 -20.87 4.75 -16.16
N LEU A 165 -21.44 5.22 -15.06
CA LEU A 165 -22.85 5.00 -14.67
C LEU A 165 -23.72 6.25 -14.84
N GLY A 166 -23.09 7.40 -15.08
CA GLY A 166 -23.74 8.70 -15.21
C GLY A 166 -23.94 9.41 -13.86
N GLU A 167 -24.03 10.73 -13.93
CA GLU A 167 -24.20 11.59 -12.77
C GLU A 167 -25.62 11.48 -12.20
N LYS A 168 -25.70 11.24 -10.89
CA LYS A 168 -26.95 11.30 -10.11
C LYS A 168 -26.66 11.83 -8.71
N PRO A 169 -27.59 12.55 -8.07
CA PRO A 169 -27.40 13.02 -6.70
C PRO A 169 -27.37 11.85 -5.71
N ILE A 170 -26.54 11.95 -4.68
CA ILE A 170 -26.58 11.03 -3.53
C ILE A 170 -27.82 11.37 -2.69
N LYS A 171 -28.66 10.36 -2.43
CA LYS A 171 -29.91 10.51 -1.66
C LYS A 171 -29.84 9.94 -0.26
N ALA A 172 -28.98 8.95 -0.05
CA ALA A 172 -28.77 8.34 1.25
C ALA A 172 -27.36 7.76 1.33
N ILE A 173 -26.84 7.73 2.55
CA ILE A 173 -25.58 7.08 2.89
C ILE A 173 -25.88 6.11 4.02
N ILE A 174 -25.42 4.87 3.87
CA ILE A 174 -25.50 3.81 4.86
C ILE A 174 -24.07 3.54 5.31
N LEU A 175 -23.86 3.55 6.62
CA LEU A 175 -22.60 3.17 7.22
C LEU A 175 -22.78 1.79 7.82
N THR A 176 -21.96 0.84 7.37
CA THR A 176 -22.08 -0.56 7.81
C THR A 176 -21.65 -0.75 9.25
N ASN A 177 -20.69 0.05 9.72
CA ASN A 177 -20.23 0.09 11.10
C ASN A 177 -19.79 1.52 11.48
N LEU A 178 -19.82 1.83 12.78
CA LEU A 178 -19.37 3.09 13.38
C LEU A 178 -17.93 3.01 13.93
N GLU A 179 -17.30 1.81 13.98
CA GLU A 179 -15.96 1.62 14.55
C GLU A 179 -14.79 1.84 13.58
N THR A 180 -15.02 2.28 12.35
CA THR A 180 -13.94 2.62 11.42
C THR A 180 -13.51 4.09 11.56
N PHE A 181 -12.51 4.31 12.43
CA PHE A 181 -11.40 5.29 12.36
C PHE A 181 -11.61 6.72 11.81
N ASP A 182 -12.81 7.31 11.81
CA ASP A 182 -12.94 8.76 11.58
C ASP A 182 -14.13 9.39 12.34
N PRO A 183 -13.91 10.42 13.21
CA PRO A 183 -14.99 11.22 13.79
C PRO A 183 -15.69 12.15 12.78
N TYR A 184 -15.15 12.32 11.57
CA TYR A 184 -15.68 13.15 10.50
C TYR A 184 -15.93 12.27 9.28
N PHE A 185 -17.09 11.61 9.24
CA PHE A 185 -17.55 10.84 8.09
C PHE A 185 -17.12 11.52 6.78
N ASN A 186 -16.22 10.88 6.01
CA ASN A 186 -15.59 11.37 4.78
C ASN A 186 -16.58 11.46 3.60
N ILE A 187 -17.77 11.94 3.91
CA ILE A 187 -18.87 12.15 3.01
C ILE A 187 -18.52 13.35 2.14
N VAL A 188 -17.91 13.07 1.00
CA VAL A 188 -17.84 14.02 -0.10
C VAL A 188 -19.22 14.00 -0.77
N THR A 189 -20.15 14.82 -0.27
CA THR A 189 -21.28 15.21 -1.11
C THR A 189 -20.80 16.29 -2.08
N PRO A 190 -21.13 16.20 -3.38
CA PRO A 190 -20.97 17.32 -4.30
C PRO A 190 -21.69 18.58 -3.81
#